data_AF-A0A956AZP6-F1
#
_entry.id   AF-A0A956AZP6-F1
#
_cell.length_a   1.000
_cell.length_b   1.000
_cell.length_c   1.000
_cell.angle_alpha   90.00
_cell.angle_beta   90.00
_cell.angle_gamma   90.00
#
_symmetry.space_group_name_H-M   'P 1'
#
loop_
_entity.id
_entity.type
_entity.pdbx_description
1 polymer ?
#
loop_
_entity_poly.entity_id
_entity_poly.type
_entity_poly.pdbx_seq_one_letter_code
_entity_poly.pdbx_strand_id
1 'polypeptide(L)'
;PATEAPIPDMAPRHRPRELREAFAAALQAEQGQVIDIDCEELPCVLYGQVKDFADTVRLFSAEPLAPYRTDRRFIYRWNVGGGSDGAPAERRFAIALMPRNIPDDQMELARESVLRRYRQVRQQPATAQR
;
A
#
# COMPACT_ATOMS: atom_id res chain seq x y z
N PRO A 1 -1.80 4.91 27.90
CA PRO A 1 -1.27 3.77 27.11
C PRO A 1 -2.17 3.52 25.90
N ALA A 2 -1.62 3.64 24.68
CA ALA A 2 -2.32 3.15 23.50
C ALA A 2 -2.30 1.62 23.58
N THR A 3 -3.44 1.01 23.84
CA THR A 3 -3.60 -0.44 23.75
C THR A 3 -3.47 -0.78 22.27
N GLU A 4 -2.35 -1.37 21.85
CA GLU A 4 -2.23 -1.94 20.50
C GLU A 4 -3.38 -2.91 20.32
N ALA A 5 -4.34 -2.54 19.47
CA ALA A 5 -5.42 -3.45 19.11
C ALA A 5 -4.77 -4.70 18.48
N PRO A 6 -5.12 -5.91 18.93
CA PRO A 6 -4.56 -7.11 18.34
C PRO A 6 -4.90 -7.10 16.85
N ILE A 7 -3.88 -7.24 16.01
CA ILE A 7 -4.06 -7.39 14.57
C ILE A 7 -5.03 -8.58 14.39
N PRO A 8 -6.21 -8.39 13.77
CA PRO A 8 -7.17 -9.47 13.57
C PRO A 8 -6.51 -10.63 12.84
N ASP A 9 -7.03 -11.84 13.01
CA ASP A 9 -6.56 -13.03 12.28
C ASP A 9 -6.81 -12.82 10.78
N MET A 10 -5.82 -12.22 10.13
CA MET A 10 -5.85 -11.92 8.71
C MET A 10 -5.62 -13.21 7.94
N ALA A 11 -6.43 -13.43 6.90
CA ALA A 11 -6.19 -14.52 5.97
C ALA A 11 -4.71 -14.50 5.53
N PRO A 12 -4.02 -15.66 5.41
CA PRO A 12 -2.57 -15.72 5.23
C PRO A 12 -2.02 -14.82 4.11
N ARG A 13 -2.79 -14.59 3.04
CA ARG A 13 -2.44 -13.69 1.93
C ARG A 13 -2.29 -12.20 2.30
N HIS A 14 -2.80 -11.77 3.45
CA HIS A 14 -2.68 -10.38 3.94
C HIS A 14 -1.53 -10.20 4.95
N ARG A 15 -0.74 -11.24 5.19
CA ARG A 15 0.47 -11.12 6.00
C ARG A 15 1.54 -10.30 5.27
N PRO A 16 2.43 -9.61 5.99
CA PRO A 16 3.36 -8.64 5.40
C PRO A 16 4.25 -9.24 4.29
N ARG A 17 4.76 -10.46 4.50
CA ARG A 17 5.64 -11.13 3.54
C ARG A 17 4.89 -11.46 2.25
N GLU A 18 3.73 -12.09 2.37
CA GLU A 18 2.89 -12.52 1.26
C GLU A 18 2.39 -11.32 0.44
N LEU A 19 2.00 -10.23 1.12
CA LEU A 19 1.69 -8.95 0.45
C LEU A 19 2.89 -8.41 -0.31
N ARG A 20 4.06 -8.34 0.33
CA ARG A 20 5.28 -7.83 -0.31
C ARG A 20 5.64 -8.65 -1.55
N GLU A 21 5.60 -9.97 -1.46
CA GLU A 21 5.91 -10.88 -2.58
C GLU A 21 4.91 -10.72 -3.74
N ALA A 22 3.61 -10.66 -3.46
CA ALA A 22 2.58 -10.48 -4.48
C ALA A 22 2.71 -9.13 -5.20
N PHE A 23 2.94 -8.04 -4.46
CA PHE A 23 3.15 -6.72 -5.05
C PHE A 23 4.48 -6.63 -5.79
N ALA A 24 5.57 -7.21 -5.29
CA ALA A 24 6.85 -7.24 -5.98
C ALA A 24 6.73 -7.94 -7.34
N ALA A 25 6.06 -9.09 -7.39
CA ALA A 25 5.80 -9.80 -8.64
C ALA A 25 4.93 -8.98 -9.61
N ALA A 26 3.88 -8.32 -9.11
CA ALA A 26 3.03 -7.46 -9.94
C ALA A 26 3.78 -6.21 -10.47
N LEU A 27 4.62 -5.60 -9.64
CA LEU A 27 5.41 -4.42 -9.99
C LEU A 27 6.53 -4.74 -10.97
N GLN A 28 7.12 -5.93 -10.92
CA GLN A 28 8.17 -6.33 -11.86
C GLN A 28 7.68 -6.27 -13.31
N ALA A 29 6.43 -6.65 -13.57
CA ALA A 29 5.81 -6.55 -14.90
C ALA A 29 5.65 -5.08 -15.36
N GLU A 30 5.50 -4.16 -14.43
CA GLU A 30 5.36 -2.72 -14.68
C GLU A 30 6.71 -1.96 -14.57
N GLN A 31 7.84 -2.67 -14.51
CA GLN A 31 9.17 -2.08 -14.27
C GLN A 31 9.23 -1.21 -13.00
N GLY A 32 8.41 -1.55 -12.00
CA GLY A 32 8.38 -0.95 -10.68
C GLY A 32 9.03 -1.85 -9.63
N GLN A 33 9.11 -1.34 -8.41
CA GLN A 33 9.64 -2.08 -7.26
C GLN A 33 8.94 -1.71 -5.95
N VAL A 34 8.90 -2.66 -5.02
CA VAL A 34 8.50 -2.41 -3.64
C VAL A 34 9.71 -1.86 -2.89
N ILE A 35 9.55 -0.69 -2.28
CA ILE A 35 10.54 -0.11 -1.38
C ILE A 35 10.37 -0.75 0.00
N ASP A 36 9.17 -0.59 0.56
CA ASP A 36 8.90 -0.90 1.97
C ASP A 36 7.45 -1.34 2.18
N ILE A 37 7.19 -1.96 3.33
CA ILE A 37 5.85 -2.29 3.79
C ILE A 37 5.75 -2.05 5.29
N ASP A 38 4.81 -1.18 5.69
CA ASP A 38 4.52 -0.89 7.08
C ASP A 38 3.21 -1.57 7.47
N CYS A 39 3.31 -2.49 8.44
CA CYS A 39 2.18 -3.23 8.98
C CYS A 39 2.10 -3.07 10.52
N GLU A 40 2.69 -2.02 11.10
CA GLU A 40 2.60 -1.75 12.54
C GLU A 40 1.14 -1.54 12.98
N GLU A 41 0.31 -1.03 12.07
CA GLU A 41 -1.13 -0.87 12.26
C GLU A 41 -1.87 -1.27 10.98
N LEU A 42 -3.13 -1.73 11.10
CA LEU A 42 -3.95 -1.97 9.93
C LEU A 42 -4.51 -0.66 9.32
N PRO A 43 -4.72 -0.63 7.99
CA PRO A 43 -4.22 -1.61 7.01
C PRO A 43 -2.71 -1.45 6.78
N CYS A 44 -2.07 -2.55 6.35
CA CYS A 44 -0.69 -2.49 5.86
C CYS A 44 -0.56 -1.45 4.73
N VAL A 45 0.48 -0.63 4.79
CA VAL A 45 0.83 0.36 3.77
C VAL A 45 2.07 -0.11 3.03
N LEU A 46 1.91 -0.41 1.75
CA LEU A 46 3.01 -0.75 0.85
C LEU A 46 3.52 0.50 0.14
N TYR A 47 4.84 0.71 0.17
CA TYR A 47 5.52 1.79 -0.52
C TYR A 47 6.27 1.25 -1.72
N GLY A 48 6.15 1.90 -2.87
CA GLY A 48 6.82 1.46 -4.08
C GLY A 48 7.15 2.59 -5.05
N GLN A 49 7.81 2.20 -6.13
CA GLN A 49 8.18 3.05 -7.25
C GLN A 49 7.68 2.45 -8.56
N VAL A 50 7.25 3.31 -9.48
CA VAL A 50 6.89 2.97 -10.86
C VAL A 50 7.44 4.03 -11.81
N LYS A 51 7.47 3.71 -13.10
CA LYS A 51 7.81 4.70 -14.12
C LYS A 51 6.64 5.64 -14.38
N ASP A 52 5.40 5.14 -14.41
CA ASP A 52 4.18 5.92 -14.59
C ASP A 52 3.14 5.64 -13.49
N PHE A 53 2.45 6.68 -12.99
CA PHE A 53 1.34 6.46 -12.07
C PHE A 53 0.20 5.65 -12.70
N ALA A 54 0.06 5.65 -14.03
CA ALA A 54 -0.85 4.75 -14.74
C ALA A 54 -0.55 3.28 -14.45
N ASP A 55 0.71 2.91 -14.24
CA ASP A 55 1.16 1.55 -13.92
C ASP A 55 0.52 1.05 -12.63
N THR A 56 0.38 1.93 -11.63
CA THR A 56 -0.27 1.56 -10.36
C THR A 56 -1.75 1.22 -10.51
N VAL A 57 -2.43 1.68 -11.57
CA VAL A 57 -3.79 1.24 -11.90
C VAL A 57 -3.75 -0.20 -12.45
N ARG A 58 -2.77 -0.49 -13.31
CA ARG A 58 -2.60 -1.79 -13.96
C ARG A 58 -2.20 -2.90 -13.00
N LEU A 59 -1.49 -2.57 -11.90
CA LEU A 59 -1.12 -3.53 -10.84
C LEU A 59 -2.31 -4.41 -10.42
N PHE A 60 -3.49 -3.84 -10.21
CA PHE A 60 -4.65 -4.61 -9.72
C PHE A 60 -5.28 -5.55 -10.76
N SER A 61 -4.85 -5.46 -12.02
CA SER A 61 -5.20 -6.42 -13.07
C SER A 61 -4.18 -7.56 -13.17
N ALA A 62 -2.96 -7.37 -12.63
CA ALA A 62 -1.88 -8.34 -12.71
C ALA A 62 -2.24 -9.67 -12.04
N GLU A 63 -1.77 -10.77 -12.64
CA GLU A 63 -2.04 -12.13 -12.14
C GLU A 63 -1.61 -12.34 -10.67
N PRO A 64 -0.43 -11.85 -10.22
CA PRO A 64 -0.03 -12.00 -8.81
C PRO A 64 -0.99 -11.34 -7.82
N LEU A 65 -1.76 -10.34 -8.26
CA LEU A 65 -2.77 -9.66 -7.45
C LEU A 65 -4.19 -10.20 -7.64
N ALA A 66 -4.37 -11.28 -8.41
CA ALA A 66 -5.65 -11.96 -8.58
C ALA A 66 -6.33 -12.34 -7.24
N PRO A 67 -5.62 -12.84 -6.22
CA PRO A 67 -6.22 -13.16 -4.91
C PRO A 67 -6.84 -11.96 -4.18
N TYR A 68 -6.47 -10.73 -4.54
CA TYR A 68 -6.92 -9.49 -3.89
C TYR A 68 -8.00 -8.76 -4.69
N ARG A 69 -8.42 -9.27 -5.84
CA ARG A 69 -9.44 -8.63 -6.70
C ARG A 69 -10.75 -8.37 -5.97
N THR A 70 -11.15 -9.26 -5.07
CA THR A 70 -12.36 -9.10 -4.25
C THR A 70 -12.23 -8.05 -3.16
N ASP A 71 -11.00 -7.65 -2.83
CA ASP A 71 -10.70 -6.61 -1.84
C ASP A 71 -10.50 -5.24 -2.48
N ARG A 72 -10.61 -5.14 -3.82
CA ARG A 72 -10.34 -3.91 -4.59
C ARG A 72 -11.13 -2.69 -4.14
N ARG A 73 -12.30 -2.87 -3.51
CA ARG A 73 -13.09 -1.77 -2.93
C ARG A 73 -12.46 -1.15 -1.68
N PHE A 74 -11.44 -1.79 -1.12
CA PHE A 74 -10.75 -1.42 0.11
C PHE A 74 -9.25 -1.14 -0.13
N ILE A 75 -8.92 -0.71 -1.35
CA ILE A 75 -7.55 -0.35 -1.72
C ILE A 75 -7.44 1.16 -1.83
N TYR A 76 -6.57 1.74 -1.00
CA TYR A 76 -6.30 3.17 -0.98
C TYR A 76 -4.93 3.41 -1.60
N ARG A 77 -4.90 4.11 -2.73
CA ARG A 77 -3.66 4.45 -3.43
C ARG A 77 -3.35 5.93 -3.30
N TRP A 78 -2.10 6.24 -3.00
CA TRP A 78 -1.57 7.59 -2.91
C TRP A 78 -0.33 7.76 -3.78
N ASN A 79 -0.21 8.92 -4.43
CA ASN A 79 1.00 9.34 -5.11
C ASN A 79 1.88 10.09 -4.11
N VAL A 80 3.11 9.63 -3.90
CA VAL A 80 4.01 10.06 -2.82
C VAL A 80 5.21 10.78 -3.42
N GLY A 81 4.98 11.98 -3.93
CA GLY A 81 6.02 12.77 -4.61
C GLY A 81 6.19 12.41 -6.10
N GLY A 82 7.22 13.00 -6.73
CA GLY A 82 7.38 13.09 -8.19
C GLY A 82 7.31 14.56 -8.60
N GLY A 83 8.49 15.17 -8.77
CA GLY A 83 8.61 16.60 -9.04
C GLY A 83 7.94 16.99 -10.35
N SER A 84 7.14 18.05 -10.29
CA SER A 84 7.08 19.05 -11.34
C SER A 84 8.50 19.61 -11.54
N ASP A 85 9.30 18.96 -12.39
CA ASP A 85 10.33 19.57 -13.24
C ASP A 85 11.25 18.50 -13.85
N GLY A 86 11.05 18.24 -15.15
CA GLY A 86 12.11 17.92 -16.13
C GLY A 86 12.89 16.61 -16.05
N ALA A 87 12.93 15.88 -14.93
CA ALA A 87 13.62 14.58 -14.84
C ALA A 87 12.63 13.41 -15.01
N PRO A 88 13.06 12.25 -15.57
CA PRO A 88 12.29 11.01 -15.45
C PRO A 88 12.42 10.51 -14.01
N ALA A 89 11.82 11.24 -13.06
CA ALA A 89 11.85 10.89 -11.65
C ALA A 89 10.94 9.68 -11.44
N GLU A 90 11.51 8.57 -11.00
CA GLU A 90 10.76 7.42 -10.51
C GLU A 90 9.63 7.90 -9.60
N ARG A 91 8.41 7.49 -9.94
CA ARG A 91 7.18 7.95 -9.29
C ARG A 91 6.92 7.07 -8.10
N ARG A 92 7.02 7.66 -6.91
CA ARG A 92 6.76 6.94 -5.66
C ARG A 92 5.27 6.91 -5.37
N PHE A 93 4.80 5.78 -4.87
CA PHE A 93 3.41 5.59 -4.49
C PHE A 93 3.33 4.85 -3.14
N ALA A 94 2.16 4.93 -2.53
CA ALA A 94 1.79 4.12 -1.38
C ALA A 94 0.41 3.47 -1.63
N ILE A 95 0.25 2.22 -1.22
CA ILE A 95 -0.99 1.46 -1.31
C ILE A 95 -1.32 0.90 0.06
N ALA A 96 -2.44 1.32 0.64
CA ALA A 96 -3.03 0.69 1.80
C ALA A 96 -4.02 -0.39 1.33
N LEU A 97 -3.82 -1.62 1.79
CA LEU A 97 -4.69 -2.75 1.45
C LEU A 97 -5.45 -3.23 2.68
N MET A 98 -6.76 -3.00 2.68
CA MET A 98 -7.62 -3.36 3.80
C MET A 98 -8.32 -4.70 3.50
N PRO A 99 -8.15 -5.73 4.35
CA PRO A 99 -8.86 -6.99 4.19
C PRO A 99 -10.38 -6.79 4.15
N ARG A 100 -11.08 -7.49 3.24
CA ARG A 100 -12.55 -7.43 3.16
C ARG A 100 -13.25 -7.92 4.43
N ASN A 101 -12.63 -8.86 5.15
CA ASN A 101 -13.23 -9.52 6.31
C ASN A 101 -12.78 -8.90 7.64
N ILE A 102 -12.39 -7.62 7.66
CA ILE A 102 -12.16 -6.91 8.93
C ILE A 102 -13.48 -6.84 9.70
N PRO A 103 -13.51 -7.21 11.00
CA PRO A 103 -14.66 -7.03 11.86
C PRO A 103 -15.18 -5.58 11.87
N ASP A 104 -16.51 -5.37 11.91
CA ASP A 104 -17.11 -4.03 11.81
C ASP A 104 -16.61 -3.05 12.88
N ASP A 105 -16.34 -3.53 14.08
CA ASP A 105 -15.78 -2.76 15.21
C ASP A 105 -14.32 -2.30 14.95
N GLN A 106 -13.61 -2.99 14.06
CA GLN A 106 -12.25 -2.64 13.65
C GLN A 106 -12.20 -1.85 12.33
N MET A 107 -13.30 -1.85 11.56
CA MET A 107 -13.40 -1.15 10.29
C MET A 107 -13.23 0.36 10.44
N GLU A 108 -13.85 0.97 11.46
CA GLU A 108 -13.71 2.40 11.74
C GLU A 108 -12.28 2.77 12.14
N LEU A 109 -11.66 1.98 13.02
CA LEU A 109 -10.26 2.16 13.41
C LEU A 109 -9.31 2.04 12.20
N ALA A 110 -9.56 1.07 11.31
CA ALA A 110 -8.78 0.90 10.09
C ALA A 110 -8.98 2.10 9.14
N ARG A 111 -10.19 2.67 9.04
CA ARG A 111 -10.46 3.89 8.23
C ARG A 111 -9.75 5.12 8.81
N GLU A 112 -9.77 5.30 10.12
CA GLU A 112 -9.05 6.38 10.80
C GLU A 112 -7.54 6.24 10.60
N SER A 113 -7.02 5.01 10.70
CA SER A 113 -5.62 4.69 10.42
C SER A 113 -5.25 5.04 8.98
N VAL A 114 -6.07 4.67 7.97
CA VAL A 114 -5.87 5.06 6.56
C VAL A 114 -5.73 6.58 6.42
N LEU A 115 -6.60 7.36 7.06
CA LEU A 115 -6.55 8.83 6.98
C LEU A 115 -5.29 9.41 7.66
N ARG A 116 -4.88 8.85 8.79
CA ARG A 116 -3.65 9.26 9.50
C ARG A 116 -2.41 8.92 8.68
N ARG A 117 -2.32 7.68 8.17
CA ARG A 117 -1.25 7.20 7.28
C ARG A 117 -1.17 8.05 6.01
N TYR A 118 -2.30 8.37 5.38
CA TYR A 118 -2.33 9.30 4.24
C TYR A 118 -1.68 10.66 4.54
N ARG A 119 -1.96 11.25 5.71
CA ARG A 119 -1.34 12.52 6.11
C ARG A 119 0.17 12.36 6.29
N GLN A 120 0.60 11.29 6.96
CA GLN A 120 2.03 11.00 7.15
C GLN A 120 2.74 10.85 5.80
N VAL A 121 2.17 10.05 4.90
CA VAL A 121 2.68 9.84 3.54
C VAL A 121 2.80 11.15 2.75
N ARG A 122 1.82 12.05 2.87
CA ARG A 122 1.86 13.37 2.21
C ARG A 122 2.86 14.35 2.84
N GLN A 123 3.19 14.17 4.11
CA GLN A 123 4.12 15.02 4.85
C GLN A 123 5.55 14.50 4.78
N GLN A 124 5.77 13.26 4.33
CA GLN A 124 7.10 12.72 4.09
C GLN A 124 7.75 13.48 2.92
N PRO A 125 8.88 14.19 3.15
CA PRO A 125 9.62 14.81 2.05
C PRO A 125 10.11 13.71 1.09
N ALA A 126 10.27 14.05 -0.19
CA ALA A 126 10.71 13.14 -1.26
C ALA A 126 12.10 12.50 -1.04
N THR A 127 12.73 12.68 0.12
CA THR A 127 14.12 12.38 0.44
C THR A 127 14.33 11.49 1.67
N ALA A 128 13.30 10.94 2.31
CA ALA A 128 13.52 10.02 3.43
C ALA A 128 13.80 8.58 2.96
N GLN A 129 14.99 8.36 2.37
CA GLN A 129 15.68 7.07 2.41
C GLN A 129 17.11 7.36 2.88
N ARG A 130 17.43 6.95 4.11
CA ARG A 130 18.81 6.71 4.55
C ARG A 130 19.07 5.22 4.46
#